data_AF-A0A955YQN8-F1
#
_entry.id   AF-A0A955YQN8-F1
#
_cell.length_a   1.000
_cell.length_b   1.000
_cell.length_c   1.000
_cell.angle_alpha   90.00
_cell.angle_beta   90.00
_cell.angle_gamma   90.00
#
_symmetry.space_group_name_H-M   'P 1'
#
loop_
_entity.id
_entity.type
_entity.pdbx_description
1 polymer ?
#
loop_
_entity_poly.entity_id
_entity_poly.type
_entity_poly.pdbx_seq_one_letter_code
_entity_poly.pdbx_strand_id
1 'polypeptide(L)'
;MHPTCPVERTTRSTPFEHVTRVEGCGVVEDWHLELDPSIPIDWVLASDVRGRAAIEMECDASALAVTTVAHRQIGVVGCGQRAIYLLVDGLWVANSITSR
;
A
#
# COMPACT_ATOMS: atom_id res chain seq x y z
N MET A 1 4.93 -1.18 20.86
CA MET A 1 5.13 0.25 20.57
C MET A 1 6.25 0.35 19.55
N HIS A 2 5.95 0.60 18.27
CA HIS A 2 7.01 0.96 17.33
C HIS A 2 7.53 2.34 17.74
N PRO A 3 8.83 2.52 18.01
CA PRO A 3 9.37 3.85 18.25
C PRO A 3 9.11 4.69 17.00
N THR A 4 8.41 5.81 17.16
CA THR A 4 8.26 6.81 16.11
C THR A 4 9.64 7.16 15.59
N CYS A 5 9.89 6.93 14.30
CA CYS A 5 11.17 7.26 13.71
C CYS A 5 11.36 8.78 13.78
N PRO A 6 12.47 9.29 14.35
CA PRO A 6 12.74 10.73 14.35
C PRO A 6 12.73 11.25 12.92
N VAL A 7 12.10 12.41 12.69
CA VAL A 7 11.91 12.96 11.34
C VAL A 7 13.26 13.19 10.66
N GLU A 8 14.32 13.56 11.40
CA GLU A 8 15.67 13.75 10.83
C GLU A 8 16.30 12.45 10.30
N ARG A 9 15.72 11.30 10.67
CA ARG A 9 16.13 9.96 10.23
C ARG A 9 15.16 9.36 9.21
N THR A 10 14.23 10.18 8.70
CA THR A 10 13.34 9.80 7.61
C THR A 10 13.79 10.44 6.30
N THR A 11 13.68 9.70 5.21
CA THR A 11 13.85 10.20 3.85
C THR A 11 12.51 10.17 3.14
N ARG A 12 12.18 11.26 2.45
CA ARG A 12 10.97 11.36 1.64
C ARG A 12 11.34 11.33 0.16
N SER A 13 10.66 10.50 -0.63
CA SER A 13 10.80 10.47 -2.08
C SER A 13 9.44 10.34 -2.77
N THR A 14 9.41 10.56 -4.08
CA THR A 14 8.19 10.52 -4.90
C THR A 14 8.43 9.55 -6.06
N PRO A 15 8.26 8.23 -5.83
CA PRO A 15 8.59 7.22 -6.84
C PRO A 15 7.63 7.24 -8.03
N PHE A 16 6.40 7.74 -7.82
CA PHE A 16 5.39 7.94 -8.85
C PHE A 16 4.71 9.28 -8.61
N GLU A 17 4.07 9.82 -9.65
CA GLU A 17 3.14 10.95 -9.49
C GLU A 17 2.14 10.62 -8.37
N HIS A 18 1.91 11.57 -7.47
CA HIS A 18 0.94 11.44 -6.39
C HIS A 18 1.20 10.29 -5.39
N VAL A 19 2.40 9.70 -5.40
CA VAL A 19 2.86 8.75 -4.38
C VAL A 19 4.01 9.38 -3.60
N THR A 20 3.87 9.41 -2.28
CA THR A 20 4.95 9.80 -1.37
C THR A 20 5.46 8.56 -0.66
N ARG A 21 6.75 8.24 -0.84
CA ARG A 21 7.44 7.23 -0.04
C ARG A 21 8.14 7.88 1.14
N VAL A 22 7.99 7.28 2.32
CA VAL A 22 8.71 7.63 3.55
C VAL A 22 9.50 6.41 4.00
N GLU A 23 10.82 6.57 4.09
CA GLU A 23 11.74 5.53 4.56
C GLU A 23 12.45 5.99 5.82
N GLY A 24 12.49 5.18 6.87
CA GLY A 24 13.19 5.53 8.09
C GLY A 24 13.11 4.43 9.14
N CYS A 25 14.18 4.27 9.92
CA CYS A 25 14.23 3.33 11.04
C CYS A 25 13.83 1.88 10.69
N GLY A 26 14.14 1.42 9.47
CA GLY A 26 13.78 0.08 8.99
C GLY A 26 12.33 -0.06 8.52
N VAL A 27 11.56 1.03 8.50
CA VAL A 27 10.20 1.10 7.98
C VAL A 27 10.22 1.78 6.62
N VAL A 28 9.43 1.25 5.69
CA VAL A 28 9.16 1.84 4.37
C VAL A 28 7.65 1.88 4.20
N GLU A 29 7.11 3.09 3.98
CA GLU A 29 5.68 3.31 3.74
C GLU A 29 5.45 4.16 2.50
N ASP A 30 4.50 3.73 1.68
CA ASP A 30 4.02 4.47 0.52
C ASP A 30 2.63 5.05 0.81
N TRP A 31 2.49 6.35 0.57
CA TRP A 31 1.26 7.12 0.72
C TRP A 31 0.77 7.54 -0.65
N HIS A 32 -0.52 7.32 -0.92
CA HIS A 32 -1.15 7.56 -2.20
C HIS A 32 -2.18 8.70 -2.07
N LEU A 33 -2.05 9.73 -2.90
CA LEU A 33 -3.03 10.80 -2.91
C LEU A 33 -4.29 10.36 -3.68
N GLU A 34 -5.43 10.43 -3.00
CA GLU A 34 -6.74 10.28 -3.62
C GLU A 34 -7.13 11.59 -4.32
N LEU A 35 -7.50 11.45 -5.58
CA LEU A 35 -7.80 12.54 -6.50
C LEU A 35 -9.20 12.45 -7.10
N ASP A 36 -10.04 11.54 -6.60
CA ASP A 36 -11.43 11.49 -7.02
C ASP A 36 -12.14 12.81 -6.64
N PRO A 37 -12.67 13.56 -7.63
CA PRO A 37 -13.26 14.87 -7.41
C PRO A 37 -14.57 14.83 -6.59
N SER A 38 -15.13 13.64 -6.36
CA SER A 38 -16.35 13.44 -5.57
C SER A 38 -16.08 13.31 -4.06
N ILE A 39 -14.82 13.19 -3.65
CA ILE A 39 -14.43 13.07 -2.24
C ILE A 39 -13.33 14.07 -1.84
N PRO A 40 -13.20 14.40 -0.54
CA PRO A 40 -12.11 15.22 -0.06
C PRO A 40 -10.75 14.59 -0.42
N ILE A 41 -9.81 15.43 -0.84
CA ILE A 41 -8.42 15.01 -1.08
C ILE A 41 -7.85 14.44 0.22
N ASP A 42 -7.40 13.18 0.17
CA ASP A 42 -6.83 12.48 1.31
C ASP A 42 -5.64 11.59 0.88
N TRP A 43 -4.79 11.24 1.83
CA TRP A 43 -3.67 10.32 1.61
C TRP A 43 -3.98 8.95 2.19
N VAL A 44 -3.90 7.92 1.35
CA VAL A 44 -4.19 6.53 1.72
C VAL A 44 -2.90 5.73 1.78
N LEU A 45 -2.72 4.94 2.85
CA LEU A 45 -1.55 4.10 3.03
C LEU A 45 -1.62 2.86 2.14
N ALA A 46 -0.53 2.56 1.43
CA ALA A 46 -0.39 1.32 0.68
C ALA A 46 -0.46 0.09 1.60
N SER A 47 0.06 0.19 2.83
CA SER A 47 0.09 -0.92 3.79
C SER A 47 -1.29 -1.37 4.26
N ASP A 48 -2.31 -0.53 4.14
CA ASP A 48 -3.70 -0.87 4.51
C ASP A 48 -4.23 -2.04 3.68
N VAL A 49 -3.70 -2.22 2.47
CA VAL A 49 -4.02 -3.37 1.62
C VAL A 49 -3.64 -4.70 2.26
N ARG A 50 -2.60 -4.74 3.11
CA ARG A 50 -2.04 -6.00 3.63
C ARG A 50 -3.05 -6.77 4.46
N GLY A 51 -3.79 -6.08 5.33
CA GLY A 51 -4.81 -6.70 6.17
C GLY A 51 -5.99 -7.23 5.35
N ARG A 52 -6.40 -6.48 4.32
CA ARG A 52 -7.44 -6.90 3.38
C ARG A 52 -7.01 -8.13 2.58
N ALA A 53 -5.82 -8.08 1.99
CA ALA A 53 -5.27 -9.17 1.19
C ALA A 53 -5.07 -10.45 2.00
N ALA A 54 -4.73 -10.35 3.29
CA ALA A 54 -4.64 -11.51 4.16
C ALA A 54 -5.97 -12.30 4.25
N ILE A 55 -7.08 -11.58 4.31
CA ILE A 55 -8.42 -12.17 4.36
C ILE A 55 -8.81 -12.71 2.97
N GLU A 56 -8.68 -11.88 1.93
CA GLU A 56 -9.15 -12.20 0.57
C GLU A 56 -8.32 -13.30 -0.11
N MET A 57 -7.03 -13.41 0.23
CA MET A 57 -6.12 -14.46 -0.26
C MET A 57 -6.00 -15.64 0.72
N GLU A 58 -6.72 -15.65 1.84
CA GLU A 58 -6.61 -16.68 2.89
C GLU A 58 -5.13 -16.95 3.30
N CYS A 59 -4.38 -15.88 3.53
CA CYS A 59 -2.94 -15.91 3.77
C CYS A 59 -2.59 -15.10 5.02
N ASP A 60 -1.58 -15.53 5.78
CA ASP A 60 -1.11 -14.75 6.93
C ASP A 60 -0.55 -13.40 6.44
N ALA A 61 -0.96 -12.30 7.08
CA ALA A 61 -0.51 -10.95 6.74
C ALA A 61 1.02 -10.80 6.76
N SER A 62 1.71 -11.55 7.64
CA SER A 62 3.18 -11.56 7.73
C SER A 62 3.85 -12.28 6.55
N ALA A 63 3.12 -13.13 5.83
CA ALA A 63 3.59 -13.83 4.63
C ALA A 63 3.31 -13.05 3.33
N LEU A 64 2.68 -11.86 3.43
CA LEU A 64 2.34 -11.02 2.28
C LEU A 64 3.35 -9.90 2.05
N ALA A 65 3.96 -9.90 0.87
CA ALA A 65 4.73 -8.78 0.35
C ALA A 65 3.79 -7.82 -0.38
N VAL A 66 3.87 -6.53 -0.03
CA VAL A 66 3.10 -5.45 -0.64
C VAL A 66 4.06 -4.54 -1.40
N THR A 67 3.74 -4.22 -2.65
CA THR A 67 4.56 -3.34 -3.48
C THR A 67 3.70 -2.36 -4.26
N THR A 68 4.11 -1.11 -4.26
CA THR A 68 3.52 -0.11 -5.16
C THR A 68 3.95 -0.39 -6.59
N VAL A 69 2.98 -0.54 -7.49
CA VAL A 69 3.25 -0.78 -8.92
C VAL A 69 2.90 0.43 -9.80
N ALA A 70 1.96 1.29 -9.36
CA ALA A 70 1.67 2.59 -9.97
C ALA A 70 0.91 3.51 -8.97
N HIS A 71 0.63 4.76 -9.35
CA HIS A 71 -0.06 5.76 -8.51
C HIS A 71 -1.34 5.25 -7.84
N ARG A 72 -2.16 4.43 -8.48
CA ARG A 72 -3.39 3.88 -7.87
C ARG A 72 -3.39 2.36 -7.83
N GLN A 73 -2.22 1.73 -7.89
CA GLN A 73 -2.12 0.28 -7.98
C GLN A 73 -1.10 -0.27 -7.01
N ILE A 74 -1.55 -1.26 -6.23
CA ILE A 74 -0.71 -2.03 -5.32
C ILE A 74 -0.74 -3.49 -5.71
N GLY A 75 0.44 -4.09 -5.82
CA GLY A 75 0.59 -5.54 -5.94
C GLY A 75 0.78 -6.18 -4.58
N VAL A 76 0.12 -7.32 -4.37
CA VAL A 76 0.32 -8.17 -3.19
C VAL A 76 0.70 -9.57 -3.65
N VAL A 77 1.73 -10.15 -3.02
CA VAL A 77 2.22 -11.49 -3.33
C VAL A 77 2.48 -12.25 -2.04
N GLY A 78 2.02 -13.49 -1.97
CA GLY A 78 2.30 -14.40 -0.85
C GLY A 78 1.41 -15.64 -0.91
N CYS A 79 1.77 -16.68 -0.14
CA CYS A 79 1.03 -17.95 -0.08
C CYS A 79 0.68 -18.58 -1.46
N GLY A 80 1.56 -18.46 -2.46
CA GLY A 80 1.31 -18.97 -3.81
C GLY A 80 0.34 -18.14 -4.66
N GLN A 81 -0.18 -17.04 -4.13
CA GLN A 81 -1.15 -16.17 -4.77
C GLN A 81 -0.57 -14.80 -5.08
N ARG A 82 -1.23 -14.10 -6.01
CA ARG A 82 -0.92 -12.73 -6.41
C ARG A 82 -2.21 -11.95 -6.58
N ALA A 83 -2.24 -10.73 -6.07
CA ALA A 83 -3.36 -9.82 -6.21
C ALA A 83 -2.91 -8.42 -6.66
N ILE A 84 -3.77 -7.74 -7.39
CA ILE A 84 -3.63 -6.30 -7.71
C ILE A 84 -4.83 -5.57 -7.12
N TYR A 85 -4.56 -4.51 -6.36
CA TYR A 85 -5.56 -3.63 -5.79
C TYR A 85 -5.52 -2.28 -6.48
N LEU A 86 -6.69 -1.70 -6.71
CA LEU A 86 -6.89 -0.36 -7.21
C LEU A 86 -7.38 0.56 -6.10
N LEU A 87 -6.85 1.78 -6.04
CA LEU A 87 -7.43 2.82 -5.19
C LEU A 87 -8.67 3.37 -5.89
N VAL A 88 -9.84 3.24 -5.26
CA VAL A 88 -11.14 3.73 -5.75
C VAL A 88 -11.87 4.35 -4.57
N ASP A 89 -12.27 5.61 -4.69
CA ASP A 89 -12.99 6.38 -3.66
C ASP A 89 -12.34 6.31 -2.27
N GLY A 90 -11.00 6.41 -2.21
CA GLY A 90 -10.23 6.32 -0.96
C GLY A 90 -10.09 4.90 -0.39
N LEU A 91 -10.51 3.87 -1.11
CA LEU A 91 -10.46 2.48 -0.69
C LEU A 91 -9.65 1.60 -1.65
N TRP A 92 -8.87 0.67 -1.09
CA TRP A 92 -8.22 -0.38 -1.87
C TRP A 92 -9.23 -1.48 -2.23
N VAL A 93 -9.49 -1.65 -3.52
CA VAL A 93 -10.41 -2.65 -4.07
C VAL A 93 -9.62 -3.68 -4.86
N ALA A 94 -9.83 -4.97 -4.60
CA ALA A 94 -9.20 -6.03 -5.38
C ALA A 94 -9.67 -5.98 -6.84
N ASN A 95 -8.75 -5.74 -7.76
CA ASN A 95 -9.00 -5.79 -9.20
C ASN A 95 -8.83 -7.21 -9.74
N SER A 96 -7.87 -7.96 -9.19
CA SER A 96 -7.64 -9.36 -9.56
C SER A 96 -6.95 -10.11 -8.42
N ILE A 97 -7.28 -11.39 -8.27
CA ILE A 97 -6.59 -12.35 -7.42
C ILE A 97 -6.37 -13.61 -8.25
N THR A 98 -5.14 -14.12 -8.26
CA THR A 98 -4.75 -15.28 -9.07
C THR A 98 -3.91 -16.24 -8.24
N SER A 99 -4.25 -17.52 -8.34
CA SER A 99 -3.43 -18.63 -7.82
C SER A 99 -2.45 -19.07 -8.90
N ARG A 100 -1.21 -19.35 -8.51
CA ARG A 100 -0.24 -19.99 -9.41
C ARG A 100 -0.50 -21.48 -9.53
#